data_AF-A0AAU6FXE7-F1
#
_entry.id   AF-A0AAU6FXE7-F1
#
_cell.length_a   1.000
_cell.length_b   1.000
_cell.length_c   1.000
_cell.angle_alpha   90.00
_cell.angle_beta   90.00
_cell.angle_gamma   90.00
#
_symmetry.space_group_name_H-M   'P 1'
#
loop_
_entity.id
_entity.type
_entity.pdbx_description
1 polymer ?
#
loop_
_entity_poly.entity_id
_entity_poly.type
_entity_poly.pdbx_seq_one_letter_code
_entity_poly.pdbx_strand_id
1 'polypeptide(L)'
;MRNSVSLAVFLAVAADPGVPFRVVELAGRGITADAAASRWLLEVGKSSLDGFALADKLIDLGEREDQLVGLWQEYGAGEVGVVAFESRLAEIVTVMETWMPVQMNAAQTG
;
A
#
# COMPACT_ATOMS: atom_id res chain seq x y z
N MET A 1 3.85 -19.37 -3.38
CA MET A 1 4.06 -17.92 -3.12
C MET A 1 3.09 -17.52 -2.03
N ARG A 2 3.55 -16.89 -0.95
CA ARG A 2 2.64 -16.26 0.00
C ARG A 2 2.23 -14.93 -0.63
N ASN A 3 0.96 -14.78 -1.02
CA ASN A 3 0.47 -13.47 -1.44
C ASN A 3 0.66 -12.51 -0.26
N SER A 4 1.07 -11.28 -0.56
CA SER A 4 1.06 -10.20 0.43
C SER A 4 -0.36 -10.06 0.99
N VAL A 5 -0.50 -9.78 2.29
CA VAL A 5 -1.83 -9.61 2.89
C VAL A 5 -2.49 -8.37 2.29
N SER A 6 -1.71 -7.30 2.09
CA SER A 6 -2.13 -6.10 1.34
C SER A 6 -2.76 -6.43 -0.03
N LEU A 7 -2.07 -7.23 -0.86
CA LEU A 7 -2.55 -7.65 -2.17
C LEU A 7 -3.88 -8.43 -2.06
N ALA A 8 -3.99 -9.33 -1.10
CA ALA A 8 -5.23 -10.08 -0.88
C ALA A 8 -6.40 -9.17 -0.51
N VAL A 9 -6.17 -8.15 0.34
CA VAL A 9 -7.21 -7.18 0.70
C VAL A 9 -7.60 -6.31 -0.49
N PHE A 10 -6.65 -5.78 -1.26
CA PHE A 10 -7.00 -4.99 -2.45
C PHE A 10 -7.79 -5.79 -3.50
N LEU A 11 -7.44 -7.07 -3.71
CA LEU A 11 -8.21 -7.94 -4.59
C LEU A 11 -9.63 -8.18 -4.05
N ALA A 12 -9.80 -8.34 -2.73
CA ALA A 12 -11.12 -8.46 -2.12
C ALA A 12 -11.96 -7.18 -2.31
N VAL A 13 -11.37 -6.01 -2.09
CA VAL A 13 -12.01 -4.71 -2.33
C VAL A 13 -12.45 -4.58 -3.78
N ALA A 14 -11.57 -4.89 -4.74
CA ALA A 14 -11.88 -4.78 -6.17
C ALA A 14 -12.96 -5.78 -6.64
N ALA A 15 -13.12 -6.90 -5.93
CA ALA A 15 -14.10 -7.94 -6.25
C ALA A 15 -15.46 -7.71 -5.56
N ASP A 16 -15.56 -6.78 -4.61
CA ASP A 16 -16.79 -6.52 -3.87
C ASP A 16 -17.83 -5.80 -4.78
N PRO A 17 -19.03 -6.36 -4.98
CA PRO A 17 -20.03 -5.76 -5.87
C PRO A 17 -20.72 -4.53 -5.25
N GLY A 18 -20.57 -4.31 -3.94
CA GLY A 18 -21.16 -3.19 -3.20
C GLY A 18 -20.30 -1.93 -3.20
N VAL A 19 -19.04 -2.00 -3.65
CA VAL A 19 -18.17 -0.82 -3.69
C VAL A 19 -18.32 -0.03 -5.00
N PRO A 20 -18.26 1.32 -4.96
CA PRO A 20 -18.24 2.16 -6.15
C PRO A 20 -17.01 1.90 -7.03
N PHE A 21 -17.12 2.21 -8.32
CA PHE A 21 -15.99 2.08 -9.26
C PHE A 21 -14.73 2.83 -8.81
N ARG A 22 -14.89 4.00 -8.17
CA ARG A 22 -13.75 4.78 -7.64
C ARG A 22 -12.97 4.03 -6.56
N VAL A 23 -13.64 3.22 -5.75
CA VAL A 23 -13.00 2.34 -4.77
C VAL A 23 -12.22 1.22 -5.46
N VAL A 24 -12.75 0.67 -6.56
CA VAL A 24 -12.04 -0.31 -7.39
C VAL A 24 -10.78 0.30 -8.02
N GLU A 25 -10.85 1.55 -8.51
CA GLU A 25 -9.68 2.28 -9.01
C GLU A 25 -8.61 2.46 -7.92
N LEU A 26 -9.02 2.83 -6.70
CA LEU A 26 -8.11 2.94 -5.55
C LEU A 26 -7.45 1.61 -5.22
N ALA A 27 -8.20 0.50 -5.26
CA ALA A 27 -7.63 -0.84 -5.06
C ALA A 27 -6.60 -1.19 -6.13
N GLY A 28 -6.86 -0.88 -7.40
CA GLY A 28 -5.89 -1.07 -8.50
C GLY A 28 -4.60 -0.27 -8.32
N ARG A 29 -4.71 0.98 -7.85
CA ARG A 29 -3.55 1.80 -7.48
C ARG A 29 -2.78 1.21 -6.31
N GLY A 30 -3.47 0.74 -5.28
CA GLY A 30 -2.88 0.03 -4.14
C GLY A 30 -2.08 -1.21 -4.54
N ILE A 31 -2.62 -2.04 -5.43
CA ILE A 31 -1.92 -3.21 -6.01
C ILE A 31 -0.63 -2.78 -6.71
N THR A 32 -0.70 -1.70 -7.49
CA THR A 32 0.48 -1.18 -8.21
C THR A 32 1.54 -0.67 -7.23
N ALA A 33 1.14 0.04 -6.17
CA ALA A 33 2.03 0.51 -5.13
C ALA A 33 2.69 -0.64 -4.35
N ASP A 34 1.92 -1.67 -3.99
CA ASP A 34 2.42 -2.88 -3.31
C ASP A 34 3.46 -3.63 -4.14
N ALA A 35 3.18 -3.80 -5.44
CA ALA A 35 4.11 -4.42 -6.38
C ALA A 35 5.39 -3.58 -6.55
N ALA A 36 5.26 -2.25 -6.61
CA ALA A 36 6.39 -1.35 -6.73
C ALA A 36 7.26 -1.35 -5.46
N ALA A 37 6.65 -1.34 -4.27
CA ALA A 37 7.34 -1.45 -2.98
C ALA A 37 8.09 -2.78 -2.86
N SER A 38 7.43 -3.90 -3.22
CA SER A 38 8.05 -5.23 -3.27
C SER A 38 9.27 -5.26 -4.19
N ARG A 39 9.14 -4.68 -5.39
CA ARG A 39 10.24 -4.57 -6.35
C ARG A 39 11.39 -3.72 -5.80
N TRP A 40 11.10 -2.54 -5.28
CA TRP A 40 12.10 -1.63 -4.73
C TRP A 40 12.86 -2.29 -3.56
N LEU A 41 12.16 -2.99 -2.66
CA LEU A 41 12.78 -3.70 -1.54
C LEU A 41 13.79 -4.75 -2.02
N LEU A 42 13.44 -5.50 -3.07
CA LEU A 42 14.28 -6.56 -3.63
C LEU A 42 15.46 -6.02 -4.45
N GLU A 43 15.24 -4.96 -5.24
CA GLU A 43 16.25 -4.44 -6.17
C GLU A 43 17.18 -3.39 -5.52
N VAL A 44 16.68 -2.60 -4.56
CA VAL A 44 17.37 -1.41 -4.04
C VAL A 44 17.44 -1.43 -2.52
N GLY A 45 16.31 -1.64 -1.82
CA GLY A 45 16.22 -1.44 -0.37
C GLY A 45 17.22 -2.27 0.42
N LYS A 46 17.37 -3.56 0.10
CA LYS A 46 18.29 -4.47 0.80
C LYS A 46 19.78 -4.11 0.68
N SER A 47 20.17 -3.45 -0.41
CA SER A 47 21.57 -3.11 -0.68
C SER A 47 21.91 -1.65 -0.37
N SER A 48 20.92 -0.77 -0.35
CA SER A 48 21.09 0.67 -0.20
C SER A 48 20.82 1.21 1.21
N LEU A 49 20.14 0.45 2.06
CA LEU A 49 19.85 0.84 3.44
C LEU A 49 20.67 0.02 4.43
N ASP A 50 21.05 0.64 5.55
CA ASP A 50 21.53 -0.11 6.70
C ASP A 50 20.39 -0.92 7.34
N GLY A 51 20.74 -1.84 8.23
CA GLY A 51 19.78 -2.75 8.85
C GLY A 51 18.68 -2.06 9.65
N PHE A 52 18.97 -0.92 10.28
CA PHE A 52 17.98 -0.17 11.06
C PHE A 52 17.04 0.62 10.14
N ALA A 53 17.58 1.34 9.16
CA ALA A 53 16.78 2.07 8.19
C ALA A 53 15.87 1.14 7.36
N LEU A 54 16.36 -0.07 7.03
CA LEU A 54 15.56 -1.09 6.39
C LEU A 54 14.46 -1.63 7.31
N ALA A 55 14.76 -1.87 8.58
CA ALA A 55 13.78 -2.33 9.57
C ALA A 55 12.67 -1.28 9.78
N ASP A 56 13.02 -0.01 9.96
CA ASP A 56 12.06 1.09 10.12
C ASP A 56 11.13 1.19 8.90
N LYS A 57 11.67 1.04 7.68
CA LYS A 57 10.86 1.01 6.46
C LYS A 57 9.90 -0.16 6.42
N LEU A 58 10.35 -1.36 6.81
CA LEU A 58 9.50 -2.55 6.84
C LEU A 58 8.40 -2.45 7.92
N ILE A 59 8.70 -1.81 9.05
CA ILE A 59 7.71 -1.52 10.09
C ILE A 59 6.64 -0.58 9.56
N ASP A 60 7.02 0.55 8.94
CA ASP A 60 6.06 1.49 8.35
C ASP A 60 5.20 0.82 7.27
N LEU A 61 5.76 -0.05 6.42
CA LEU A 61 4.98 -0.83 5.45
C LEU A 61 3.98 -1.77 6.13
N GLY A 62 4.39 -2.45 7.21
CA GLY A 62 3.53 -3.30 8.02
C GLY A 62 2.38 -2.53 8.67
N GLU A 63 2.63 -1.33 9.18
CA GLU A 63 1.59 -0.46 9.74
C GLU A 63 0.54 -0.06 8.69
N ARG A 64 0.95 0.14 7.41
CA ARG A 64 -0.01 0.40 6.32
C ARG A 64 -0.83 -0.83 5.97
N GLU A 65 -0.22 -2.01 6.02
CA GLU A 65 -0.94 -3.27 5.83
C GLU A 65 -1.99 -3.47 6.93
N ASP A 66 -1.63 -3.24 8.19
CA ASP A 66 -2.56 -3.34 9.32
C ASP A 66 -3.71 -2.32 9.21
N GLN A 67 -3.42 -1.07 8.80
CA GLN A 67 -4.44 -0.04 8.55
C GLN A 67 -5.41 -0.46 7.44
N LEU A 68 -4.89 -1.04 6.36
CA LEU A 68 -5.71 -1.53 5.24
C LEU A 68 -6.60 -2.70 5.66
N VAL A 69 -6.05 -3.67 6.39
CA VAL A 69 -6.81 -4.82 6.93
C VAL A 69 -7.90 -4.34 7.87
N GLY A 70 -7.58 -3.45 8.81
CA GLY A 70 -8.52 -2.88 9.75
C GLY A 70 -9.67 -2.15 9.04
N LEU A 71 -9.33 -1.28 8.09
CA LEU A 71 -10.34 -0.55 7.32
C LEU A 71 -11.28 -1.48 6.54
N TRP A 72 -10.75 -2.55 5.95
CA TRP A 72 -11.57 -3.53 5.24
C TRP A 72 -12.51 -4.30 6.18
N GLN A 73 -12.04 -4.65 7.38
CA GLN A 73 -12.85 -5.30 8.40
C GLN A 73 -13.96 -4.37 8.92
N GLU A 74 -13.65 -3.11 9.22
CA GLU A 74 -14.62 -2.09 9.63
C GLU A 74 -15.73 -1.93 8.57
N TYR A 75 -15.36 -1.91 7.29
CA TYR A 75 -16.33 -1.80 6.19
C TYR A 75 -17.20 -3.05 6.09
N GLY A 76 -16.61 -4.24 6.14
CA GLY A 76 -17.33 -5.51 6.11
C GLY A 76 -18.26 -5.72 7.31
N ALA A 77 -17.93 -5.13 8.47
CA ALA A 77 -18.78 -5.12 9.66
C ALA A 77 -19.87 -4.04 9.62
N GLY A 78 -19.86 -3.15 8.62
CA GLY A 78 -20.79 -2.02 8.51
C GLY A 78 -20.52 -0.88 9.51
N GLU A 79 -19.35 -0.87 10.13
CA GLU A 79 -18.93 0.16 11.10
C GLU A 79 -18.53 1.46 10.40
N VAL A 80 -18.04 1.36 9.15
CA VAL A 80 -17.78 2.52 8.28
C VAL A 80 -18.64 2.45 7.02
N GLY A 81 -19.27 3.57 6.69
CA GLY A 81 -19.99 3.72 5.43
C GLY A 81 -19.03 3.89 4.24
N VAL A 82 -19.54 3.62 3.03
CA VAL A 82 -18.77 3.64 1.77
C VAL A 82 -17.99 4.94 1.53
N VAL A 83 -18.54 6.10 1.92
CA VAL A 83 -17.86 7.40 1.76
C VAL A 83 -16.64 7.52 2.68
N ALA A 84 -16.77 7.08 3.93
CA ALA A 84 -15.65 7.08 4.88
C ALA A 84 -14.59 6.04 4.49
N PHE A 85 -15.04 4.87 4.02
CA PHE A 85 -14.17 3.84 3.47
C PHE A 85 -13.34 4.37 2.29
N GLU A 86 -13.99 4.98 1.29
CA GLU A 86 -13.32 5.54 0.12
C GLU A 86 -12.27 6.59 0.50
N SER A 87 -12.61 7.53 1.41
CA SER A 87 -11.68 8.58 1.85
C SER A 87 -10.44 8.00 2.54
N ARG A 88 -10.64 7.07 3.48
CA ARG A 88 -9.54 6.44 4.23
C ARG A 88 -8.70 5.54 3.33
N LEU A 89 -9.33 4.82 2.40
CA LEU A 89 -8.63 4.00 1.41
C LEU A 89 -7.75 4.88 0.52
N ALA A 90 -8.26 6.04 0.09
CA ALA A 90 -7.49 6.99 -0.72
C ALA A 90 -6.26 7.53 0.03
N GLU A 91 -6.39 7.80 1.33
CA GLU A 91 -5.26 8.20 2.18
C GLU A 91 -4.20 7.11 2.28
N ILE A 92 -4.60 5.86 2.59
CA ILE A 92 -3.70 4.72 2.66
C ILE A 92 -2.96 4.51 1.33
N VAL A 93 -3.70 4.49 0.21
CA VAL A 93 -3.10 4.30 -1.12
C VAL A 93 -2.12 5.42 -1.45
N THR A 94 -2.44 6.68 -1.12
CA THR A 94 -1.53 7.82 -1.36
C THR A 94 -0.24 7.68 -0.55
N VAL A 95 -0.34 7.24 0.71
CA VAL A 95 0.85 6.98 1.54
C VAL A 95 1.66 5.82 0.95
N MET A 96 1.03 4.73 0.53
CA MET A 96 1.71 3.59 -0.10
C MET A 96 2.42 3.98 -1.41
N GLU A 97 1.81 4.82 -2.24
CA GLU A 97 2.41 5.30 -3.49
C GLU A 97 3.66 6.16 -3.25
N THR A 98 3.70 6.89 -2.13
CA THR A 98 4.82 7.76 -1.75
C THR A 98 5.82 7.10 -0.80
N TRP A 99 5.57 5.84 -0.42
CA TRP A 99 6.38 5.09 0.53
C TRP A 99 7.82 4.87 0.05
N MET A 100 8.00 4.64 -1.26
CA MET A 100 9.32 4.50 -1.86
C MET A 100 10.01 5.86 -1.90
N PRO A 101 11.28 5.97 -1.46
CA PRO A 101 12.04 7.19 -1.69
C PRO A 101 12.15 7.42 -3.21
N VAL A 102 11.80 8.62 -3.67
CA VAL A 102 12.10 9.05 -5.04
C VAL A 102 13.60 8.83 -5.23
N GLN A 103 13.96 8.01 -6.23
CA GLN A 103 15.35 7.89 -6.63
C GLN A 103 15.87 9.30 -6.92
N MET A 104 16.73 9.82 -6.04
CA MET A 104 17.48 11.03 -6.33
C MET A 104 18.33 10.69 -7.54
N ASN A 105 17.92 11.19 -8.70
CA ASN A 105 18.55 10.91 -9.99
C ASN A 105 20.07 11.00 -9.84
N ALA A 106 20.73 9.90 -10.19
CA ALA A 106 22.16 9.92 -10.48
C ALA A 106 22.39 10.78 -11.73
N ALA A 107 22.52 12.10 -11.55
CA ALA A 107 23.15 13.03 -12.49
C ALA A 107 23.20 14.43 -11.87
N GLN A 108 24.25 14.74 -11.12
CA GLN A 108 24.89 16.08 -11.06
C GLN A 108 26.07 16.09 -10.09
N THR A 109 27.24 15.73 -10.60
CA THR A 109 28.59 16.28 -10.32
C THR A 109 29.43 15.70 -11.46
N GLY A 110 29.79 16.46 -12.49
CA GLY A 110 30.56 17.69 -12.41
C GLY A 110 31.95 17.34 -12.90
#